data_AF-A0A7X1NF07-F1
#
_entry.id   AF-A0A7X1NF07-F1
#
_cell.length_a   1.000
_cell.length_b   1.000
_cell.length_c   1.000
_cell.angle_alpha   90.00
_cell.angle_beta   90.00
_cell.angle_gamma   90.00
#
_symmetry.space_group_name_H-M   'P 1'
#
loop_
_entity.id
_entity.type
_entity.pdbx_description
1 polymer ?
#
loop_
_entity_poly.entity_id
_entity_poly.type
_entity_poly.pdbx_seq_one_letter_code
_entity_poly.pdbx_strand_id
1 'polypeptide(L)'
;MQGVFDAVGRNGWFALDASAMIHENPIFEKIKGTGKTIAEISLDQTDYLAMNAEAIESGAPEEQRAHIRQMVALKRLAGRVTSELDAVFKAVVH
;
A
#
# COMPACT_ATOMS: atom_id res chain seq x y z
N MET A 1 -23.76 11.43 8.79
CA MET A 1 -23.42 10.10 8.26
C MET A 1 -23.20 9.24 9.49
N GLN A 2 -24.12 8.32 9.77
CA GLN A 2 -24.06 7.53 11.00
C GLN A 2 -23.06 6.39 10.80
N GLY A 3 -21.95 6.43 11.54
CA GLY A 3 -20.85 5.47 11.45
C GLY A 3 -21.18 4.14 12.13
N VAL A 4 -20.24 3.17 12.10
CA VAL A 4 -20.38 1.88 12.82
C VAL A 4 -20.79 2.08 14.30
N PHE A 5 -20.43 3.22 14.91
CA PHE A 5 -20.81 3.64 16.26
C PHE A 5 -22.29 4.01 16.44
N ASP A 6 -22.96 4.43 15.38
CA ASP A 6 -24.33 4.91 15.46
C ASP A 6 -25.38 3.77 15.43
N ALA A 7 -25.00 2.60 14.91
CA ALA A 7 -25.80 1.37 14.99
C ALA A 7 -25.78 0.74 16.40
N VAL A 8 -24.77 1.06 17.22
CA VAL A 8 -24.58 0.54 18.60
C VAL A 8 -25.64 1.05 19.57
N GLY A 9 -26.31 2.16 19.25
CA GLY A 9 -27.35 2.77 20.09
C GLY A 9 -28.58 1.90 20.38
N ARG A 10 -28.62 0.62 19.94
CA ARG A 10 -29.77 -0.29 20.06
C ARG A 10 -29.49 -1.68 20.67
N ASN A 11 -28.32 -1.96 21.31
CA ASN A 11 -28.01 -3.13 22.20
C ASN A 11 -26.80 -4.06 21.84
N GLY A 12 -25.78 -3.65 21.07
CA GLY A 12 -24.72 -4.57 20.59
C GLY A 12 -23.35 -4.45 21.27
N TRP A 13 -22.73 -5.58 21.64
CA TRP A 13 -21.31 -5.67 22.06
C TRP A 13 -20.41 -5.80 20.82
N PHE A 14 -19.15 -5.33 20.89
CA PHE A 14 -18.15 -5.55 19.84
C PHE A 14 -17.03 -6.48 20.32
N ALA A 15 -16.45 -7.22 19.38
CA ALA A 15 -15.25 -8.02 19.59
C ALA A 15 -14.10 -7.41 18.78
N LEU A 16 -12.93 -7.31 19.39
CA LEU A 16 -11.70 -6.95 18.70
C LEU A 16 -11.04 -8.22 18.19
N ASP A 17 -10.71 -8.26 16.91
CA ASP A 17 -9.98 -9.36 16.29
C ASP A 17 -8.60 -8.88 15.84
N ALA A 18 -7.54 -9.43 16.45
CA ALA A 18 -6.16 -9.10 16.11
C ALA A 18 -5.79 -9.50 14.67
N SER A 19 -6.52 -10.45 14.06
CA SER A 19 -6.33 -10.83 12.65
C SER A 19 -6.94 -9.83 11.66
N ALA A 20 -7.78 -8.92 12.13
CA ALA A 20 -8.40 -7.85 11.34
C ALA A 20 -7.70 -6.49 11.52
N MET A 21 -6.42 -6.49 11.90
CA MET A 21 -5.63 -5.27 12.16
C MET A 21 -4.79 -4.85 10.95
N ILE A 22 -4.95 -3.61 10.51
CA ILE A 22 -4.05 -2.96 9.53
C ILE A 22 -2.99 -2.18 10.31
N HIS A 23 -1.71 -2.40 9.97
CA HIS A 23 -0.60 -1.69 10.60
C HIS A 23 -0.34 -0.36 9.91
N GLU A 24 0.27 0.58 10.64
CA GLU A 24 0.80 1.78 10.02
C GLU A 24 1.84 1.41 8.95
N ASN A 25 1.64 1.94 7.74
CA ASN A 25 2.57 1.72 6.65
C ASN A 25 2.82 3.02 5.87
N PRO A 26 4.10 3.39 5.60
CA PRO A 26 4.42 4.59 4.84
C PRO A 26 3.80 4.65 3.43
N ILE A 27 3.35 3.51 2.88
CA ILE A 27 2.70 3.50 1.56
C ILE A 27 1.45 4.38 1.51
N PHE A 28 0.67 4.45 2.60
CA PHE A 28 -0.60 5.17 2.61
C PHE A 28 -0.41 6.68 2.39
N GLU A 29 0.74 7.21 2.81
CA GLU A 29 1.14 8.58 2.50
C GLU A 29 1.86 8.67 1.14
N LYS A 30 2.81 7.78 0.87
CA LYS A 30 3.66 7.84 -0.33
C LYS A 30 2.91 7.63 -1.64
N ILE A 31 1.75 6.97 -1.59
CA ILE A 31 0.92 6.73 -2.77
C ILE A 31 0.09 7.97 -3.16
N LYS A 32 -0.10 8.91 -2.23
CA LYS A 32 -0.80 10.17 -2.50
C LYS A 32 -0.04 10.95 -3.57
N GLY A 33 -0.73 11.27 -4.66
CA GLY A 33 -0.13 11.96 -5.82
C GLY A 33 0.35 11.05 -6.95
N THR A 34 0.36 9.72 -6.77
CA THR A 34 0.67 8.79 -7.88
C THR A 34 -0.52 8.54 -8.80
N GLY A 35 -1.75 8.78 -8.31
CA GLY A 35 -2.99 8.44 -9.02
C GLY A 35 -3.26 6.93 -9.13
N LYS A 36 -2.40 6.08 -8.53
CA LYS A 36 -2.51 4.62 -8.55
C LYS A 36 -2.96 4.09 -7.18
N THR A 37 -3.59 2.93 -7.20
CA THR A 37 -3.91 2.11 -6.03
C THR A 37 -2.72 1.23 -5.64
N ILE A 38 -2.74 0.71 -4.40
CA ILE A 38 -1.71 -0.24 -3.92
C ILE A 38 -1.68 -1.49 -4.80
N ALA A 39 -2.85 -1.98 -5.24
CA ALA A 39 -2.97 -3.13 -6.12
C ALA A 39 -2.30 -2.88 -7.50
N GLU A 40 -2.58 -1.73 -8.13
CA GLU A 40 -1.94 -1.36 -9.40
C GLU A 40 -0.42 -1.25 -9.27
N ILE A 41 0.06 -0.64 -8.18
CA ILE A 41 1.50 -0.59 -7.89
C ILE A 41 2.07 -1.99 -7.65
N SER A 42 1.34 -2.88 -6.99
CA SER A 42 1.80 -4.26 -6.74
C SER A 42 1.91 -5.07 -8.04
N LEU A 43 0.90 -4.96 -8.91
CA LEU A 43 0.77 -5.72 -10.15
C LEU A 43 1.61 -5.22 -11.33
N ASP A 44 2.14 -3.99 -11.27
CA ASP A 44 2.99 -3.42 -12.32
C ASP A 44 4.22 -4.33 -12.62
N GLN A 45 4.49 -4.71 -13.85
CA GLN A 45 5.58 -5.65 -14.14
C GLN A 45 6.93 -4.97 -14.41
N THR A 46 6.97 -3.64 -14.31
CA THR A 46 8.19 -2.86 -14.57
C THR A 46 9.28 -3.18 -13.55
N ASP A 47 10.46 -3.58 -14.03
CA ASP A 47 11.63 -3.84 -13.20
C ASP A 47 12.38 -2.54 -12.87
N TYR A 48 11.82 -1.79 -11.92
CA TYR A 48 12.41 -0.55 -11.45
C TYR A 48 13.79 -0.74 -10.78
N LEU A 49 14.15 -1.96 -10.34
CA LEU A 49 15.48 -2.23 -9.79
C LEU A 49 16.53 -2.24 -10.90
N ALA A 50 16.24 -2.94 -12.01
CA ALA A 50 17.08 -2.92 -13.21
C ALA A 50 17.20 -1.50 -13.77
N MET A 51 16.07 -0.78 -13.91
CA MET A 51 16.08 0.62 -14.37
C MET A 51 16.90 1.53 -13.47
N ASN A 52 16.90 1.30 -12.15
CA ASN A 52 17.70 2.10 -11.22
C ASN A 52 19.20 1.87 -11.41
N ALA A 53 19.62 0.62 -11.67
CA ALA A 53 21.01 0.30 -11.96
C ALA A 53 21.46 0.96 -13.27
N GLU A 54 20.67 0.82 -14.33
CA GLU A 54 20.93 1.43 -15.64
C GLU A 54 20.98 2.96 -15.57
N ALA A 55 20.06 3.59 -14.82
CA ALA A 55 20.03 5.05 -14.67
C ALA A 55 21.25 5.60 -13.91
N ILE A 56 21.88 4.80 -13.04
CA ILE A 56 23.13 5.15 -12.35
C ILE A 56 24.30 5.04 -13.34
N GLU A 57 24.36 3.95 -14.10
CA GLU A 57 25.45 3.71 -15.07
C GLU A 57 25.45 4.72 -16.22
N SER A 58 24.27 5.02 -16.75
CA SER A 58 24.09 5.96 -17.86
C SER A 58 24.19 7.44 -17.46
N GLY A 59 24.23 7.75 -16.16
CA GLY A 59 24.23 9.12 -15.67
C GLY A 59 22.93 9.88 -15.97
N ALA A 60 21.78 9.19 -15.88
CA ALA A 60 20.48 9.77 -16.20
C ALA A 60 20.15 11.01 -15.34
N PRO A 61 19.30 11.93 -15.82
CA PRO A 61 18.90 13.12 -15.08
C PRO A 61 18.39 12.81 -13.66
N GLU A 62 18.66 13.71 -12.71
CA GLU A 62 18.32 13.48 -11.30
C GLU A 62 16.81 13.30 -11.08
N GLU A 63 15.96 14.00 -11.84
CA GLU A 63 14.50 13.85 -11.77
C GLU A 63 14.08 12.42 -12.16
N GLN A 64 14.63 11.87 -13.23
CA GLN A 64 14.37 10.51 -13.68
C GLN A 64 14.86 9.50 -12.63
N ARG A 65 16.07 9.70 -12.09
CA ARG A 65 16.61 8.83 -11.02
C ARG A 65 15.76 8.91 -9.75
N ALA A 66 15.27 10.09 -9.38
CA ALA A 66 14.39 10.28 -8.23
C ALA A 66 13.06 9.54 -8.41
N HIS A 67 12.45 9.63 -9.59
CA HIS A 67 11.24 8.89 -9.93
C HIS A 67 11.43 7.37 -9.83
N ILE A 68 12.51 6.84 -10.43
CA ILE A 68 12.80 5.40 -10.38
C ILE A 68 12.98 4.92 -8.93
N ARG A 69 13.75 5.67 -8.11
CA ARG A 69 13.92 5.34 -6.69
C ARG A 69 12.61 5.37 -5.91
N GLN A 70 11.72 6.32 -6.22
CA GLN A 70 10.38 6.37 -5.63
C GLN A 70 9.58 5.12 -5.99
N MET A 71 9.62 4.70 -7.26
CA MET A 71 8.90 3.49 -7.71
C MET A 71 9.45 2.21 -7.07
N VAL A 72 10.77 2.07 -6.92
CA VAL A 72 11.38 0.97 -6.16
C VAL A 72 10.85 0.91 -4.72
N ALA A 73 10.80 2.06 -4.04
CA ALA A 73 10.30 2.13 -2.67
C ALA A 73 8.81 1.76 -2.58
N LEU A 74 7.98 2.33 -3.46
CA LEU A 74 6.55 2.03 -3.53
C LEU A 74 6.28 0.55 -3.81
N LYS A 75 7.00 -0.05 -4.76
CA LYS A 75 6.90 -1.48 -5.08
C LYS A 75 7.16 -2.39 -3.88
N ARG A 76 8.22 -2.11 -3.13
CA ARG A 76 8.59 -2.89 -1.93
C ARG A 76 7.53 -2.79 -0.84
N LEU A 77 6.96 -1.61 -0.65
CA LEU A 77 5.90 -1.41 0.34
C LEU A 77 4.59 -2.07 -0.11
N ALA A 78 4.25 -1.96 -1.40
CA ALA A 78 3.00 -2.48 -1.95
C ALA A 78 2.93 -4.00 -1.82
N GLY A 79 4.01 -4.71 -2.18
CA GLY A 79 4.05 -6.17 -2.07
C GLY A 79 3.82 -6.68 -0.65
N ARG A 80 4.29 -5.96 0.38
CA ARG A 80 4.05 -6.32 1.79
C ARG A 80 2.61 -6.02 2.21
N VAL A 81 2.13 -4.82 1.91
CA VAL A 81 0.79 -4.38 2.34
C VAL A 81 -0.32 -5.13 1.63
N THR A 82 -0.17 -5.53 0.36
CA THR A 82 -1.17 -6.35 -0.33
C THR A 82 -1.50 -7.61 0.46
N SER A 83 -0.49 -8.35 0.91
CA SER A 83 -0.72 -9.59 1.69
C SER A 83 -1.39 -9.35 3.04
N GLU A 84 -1.09 -8.22 3.70
CA GLU A 84 -1.74 -7.83 4.96
C GLU A 84 -3.21 -7.46 4.73
N LEU A 85 -3.49 -6.64 3.72
CA LEU A 85 -4.85 -6.24 3.38
C LEU A 85 -5.71 -7.44 2.98
N ASP A 86 -5.15 -8.38 2.21
CA ASP A 86 -5.84 -9.62 1.84
C ASP A 86 -6.15 -10.47 3.09
N ALA A 87 -5.22 -10.56 4.04
CA ALA A 87 -5.42 -11.29 5.29
C ALA A 87 -6.50 -10.64 6.18
N VAL A 88 -6.45 -9.33 6.36
CA VAL A 88 -7.44 -8.55 7.12
C VAL A 88 -8.82 -8.68 6.49
N PHE A 89 -8.91 -8.53 5.17
CA PHE A 89 -10.19 -8.65 4.46
C PHE A 89 -10.78 -10.07 4.61
N LYS A 90 -9.94 -11.10 4.52
CA LYS A 90 -10.36 -12.48 4.75
C LYS A 90 -10.91 -12.68 6.16
N ALA A 91 -10.31 -12.07 7.18
CA ALA A 91 -10.75 -12.19 8.57
C ALA A 91 -12.14 -11.59 8.82
N VAL A 92 -12.52 -10.53 8.09
CA VAL A 92 -13.81 -9.82 8.34
C VAL A 92 -14.96 -10.23 7.41
N VAL A 93 -14.68 -11.00 6.34
CA VAL A 93 -15.69 -11.44 5.35
C VAL A 93 -16.11 -12.92 5.53
N HIS A 94 -15.61 -13.60 6.57
CA HIS A 94 -16.07 -14.95 6.94
C HIS A 94 -17.40 -14.93 7.71
#